data_AF-A0A5C8JB18-F1
#
_entry.id   AF-A0A5C8JB18-F1
#
_cell.length_a   1.000
_cell.length_b   1.000
_cell.length_c   1.000
_cell.angle_alpha   90.00
_cell.angle_beta   90.00
_cell.angle_gamma   90.00
#
_symmetry.space_group_name_H-M   'P 1'
#
loop_
_entity.id
_entity.type
_entity.pdbx_description
1 polymer ?
#
loop_
_entity_poly.entity_id
_entity_poly.type
_entity_poly.pdbx_seq_one_letter_code
_entity_poly.pdbx_strand_id
1 'polypeptide(L)'
;MSAALLLAALVALAPTEDDRFAGSVAGMEAVARSLAEGEELGERTVGGLTFERVFRENGLVYFELGRGWLGDRAHGYVRSPRGRPDGADHVAGPWYRYRDAEG
;
A
#
# COMPACT_ATOMS: atom_id res chain seq x y z
N MET A 1 23.01 21.39 -22.19
CA MET A 1 22.98 20.73 -20.86
C MET A 1 21.94 21.44 -19.99
N SER A 2 20.64 21.13 -20.15
CA SER A 2 19.60 21.83 -19.37
C SER A 2 18.38 20.96 -19.04
N ALA A 3 18.05 19.97 -19.88
CA ALA A 3 16.93 19.06 -19.60
C ALA A 3 17.20 18.09 -18.44
N ALA A 4 18.43 17.61 -18.29
CA ALA A 4 18.80 16.65 -17.24
C ALA A 4 18.73 17.24 -15.82
N LEU A 5 19.06 18.52 -15.65
CA LEU A 5 18.98 19.22 -14.35
C LEU A 5 17.52 19.46 -13.92
N LEU A 6 16.63 19.75 -14.86
CA LEU A 6 15.20 19.91 -14.58
C LEU A 6 14.54 18.60 -14.16
N LEU A 7 14.90 17.48 -14.81
CA LEU A 7 14.41 16.15 -14.45
C LEU A 7 14.91 15.71 -13.07
N ALA A 8 16.20 15.94 -12.75
CA ALA A 8 16.75 15.63 -11.43
C ALA A 8 16.08 16.45 -10.31
N ALA A 9 15.79 17.73 -10.56
CA ALA A 9 15.08 18.59 -9.61
C ALA A 9 13.62 18.14 -9.38
N LEU A 10 12.91 17.69 -10.41
CA LEU A 10 11.54 17.18 -10.28
C LEU A 10 11.46 15.88 -9.47
N VAL A 11 12.43 14.96 -9.65
CA VAL A 11 12.47 13.70 -8.89
C VAL A 11 12.71 13.97 -7.39
N ALA A 12 13.51 14.97 -7.04
CA ALA A 12 13.75 15.33 -5.64
C ALA A 12 12.52 15.95 -4.93
N LEU A 13 11.55 16.48 -5.68
CA LEU A 13 10.30 17.05 -5.17
C LEU A 13 9.15 16.04 -5.12
N ALA A 14 9.32 14.85 -5.71
CA ALA A 14 8.29 13.82 -5.66
C ALA A 14 8.13 13.30 -4.21
N PRO A 15 6.89 13.20 -3.70
CA PRO A 15 6.66 12.65 -2.37
C PRO A 15 7.24 11.24 -2.24
N THR A 16 7.93 10.99 -1.14
CA THR A 16 8.45 9.65 -0.84
C THR A 16 7.30 8.65 -0.68
N GLU A 17 7.60 7.35 -0.67
CA GLU A 17 6.58 6.35 -0.39
C GLU A 17 5.97 6.55 1.00
N ASP A 18 6.78 6.95 1.97
CA ASP A 18 6.33 7.20 3.34
C ASP A 18 5.44 8.45 3.42
N ASP A 19 5.75 9.51 2.66
CA ASP A 19 4.87 10.70 2.53
C ASP A 19 3.52 10.32 1.89
N ARG A 20 3.56 9.50 0.84
CA ARG A 20 2.35 9.00 0.16
C ARG A 20 1.52 8.15 1.09
N PHE A 21 2.13 7.28 1.89
CA PHE A 21 1.43 6.50 2.91
C PHE A 21 0.82 7.41 3.98
N ALA A 22 1.59 8.34 4.55
CA ALA A 22 1.12 9.25 5.58
C ALA A 22 -0.08 10.09 5.11
N GLY A 23 -0.06 10.56 3.85
CA GLY A 23 -1.18 11.26 3.22
C GLY A 23 -2.41 10.39 2.93
N SER A 24 -2.27 9.06 2.92
CA SER A 24 -3.32 8.12 2.52
C SER A 24 -3.90 7.31 3.69
N VAL A 25 -3.18 7.19 4.81
CA VAL A 25 -3.49 6.26 5.90
C VAL A 25 -4.88 6.46 6.50
N ALA A 26 -5.36 7.69 6.62
CA ALA A 26 -6.69 7.97 7.16
C ALA A 26 -7.81 7.44 6.23
N GLY A 27 -7.64 7.60 4.91
CA GLY A 27 -8.56 7.05 3.92
C GLY A 27 -8.50 5.54 3.87
N MET A 28 -7.29 4.97 3.95
CA MET A 28 -7.08 3.52 4.01
C MET A 28 -7.75 2.93 5.25
N GLU A 29 -7.66 3.60 6.40
CA GLU A 29 -8.34 3.19 7.64
C GLU A 29 -9.87 3.24 7.53
N ALA A 30 -10.42 4.18 6.78
CA ALA A 30 -11.86 4.25 6.52
C ALA A 30 -12.32 3.07 5.66
N VAL A 31 -11.60 2.77 4.57
CA VAL A 31 -11.86 1.62 3.71
C VAL A 31 -11.73 0.31 4.49
N ALA A 32 -10.66 0.17 5.27
CA ALA A 32 -10.42 -1.05 6.05
C ALA A 32 -11.52 -1.30 7.08
N ARG A 33 -12.13 -0.25 7.64
CA ARG A 33 -13.26 -0.36 8.57
C ARG A 33 -14.59 -0.69 7.88
N SER A 34 -14.81 -0.24 6.65
CA SER A 34 -16.05 -0.51 5.91
C SER A 34 -16.07 -1.89 5.25
N LEU A 35 -14.91 -2.44 4.90
CA LEU A 35 -14.79 -3.68 4.14
C LEU A 35 -15.19 -4.90 4.97
N ALA A 36 -16.13 -5.70 4.46
CA ALA A 36 -16.57 -6.93 5.11
C ALA A 36 -15.57 -8.08 4.86
N GLU A 37 -15.62 -9.12 5.70
CA GLU A 37 -14.79 -10.31 5.52
C GLU A 37 -15.12 -11.01 4.20
N GLY A 38 -14.09 -11.37 3.42
CA GLY A 38 -14.25 -11.98 2.09
C GLY A 38 -14.63 -11.01 0.97
N GLU A 39 -14.74 -9.71 1.26
CA GLU A 39 -15.00 -8.68 0.25
C GLU A 39 -13.69 -8.25 -0.41
N GLU A 40 -13.75 -8.05 -1.73
CA GLU A 40 -12.66 -7.52 -2.55
C GLU A 40 -13.18 -6.31 -3.36
N LEU A 41 -12.38 -5.27 -3.38
CA LEU A 41 -12.51 -4.11 -4.25
C LEU A 41 -11.40 -4.19 -5.30
N GLY A 42 -11.75 -3.93 -6.56
CA GLY A 42 -10.77 -3.77 -7.64
C GLY A 42 -9.98 -2.46 -7.52
N GLU A 43 -9.41 -2.02 -8.64
CA GLU A 43 -8.50 -0.87 -8.66
C GLU A 43 -9.09 0.37 -7.96
N ARG A 44 -8.32 0.95 -7.05
CA ARG A 44 -8.76 2.12 -6.29
C ARG A 44 -7.60 3.01 -5.87
N THR A 45 -7.78 4.30 -6.07
CA THR A 45 -6.91 5.33 -5.48
C THR A 45 -7.42 5.76 -4.12
N VAL A 46 -6.55 5.76 -3.11
CA VAL A 46 -6.80 6.35 -1.79
C VAL A 46 -5.64 7.27 -1.47
N GLY A 47 -5.92 8.57 -1.34
CA GLY A 47 -4.89 9.58 -1.18
C GLY A 47 -3.93 9.61 -2.38
N GLY A 48 -2.63 9.44 -2.10
CA GLY A 48 -1.56 9.43 -3.11
C GLY A 48 -1.16 8.04 -3.60
N LEU A 49 -1.91 6.99 -3.26
CA LEU A 49 -1.62 5.60 -3.63
C LEU A 49 -2.76 5.01 -4.46
N THR A 50 -2.41 4.31 -5.54
CA THR A 50 -3.33 3.49 -6.32
C THR A 50 -3.05 2.03 -6.02
N PHE A 51 -4.10 1.31 -5.64
CA PHE A 51 -4.06 -0.12 -5.33
C PHE A 51 -4.75 -0.89 -6.46
N GLU A 52 -4.16 -1.99 -6.90
CA GLU A 52 -4.76 -2.92 -7.87
C GLU A 52 -5.98 -3.63 -7.26
N ARG A 53 -5.89 -3.95 -5.97
CA ARG A 53 -6.99 -4.54 -5.20
C ARG A 53 -6.90 -4.19 -3.72
N VAL A 54 -8.07 -4.17 -3.07
CA VAL A 54 -8.20 -4.06 -1.63
C VAL A 54 -9.15 -5.14 -1.14
N PHE A 55 -8.68 -6.04 -0.29
CA PHE A 55 -9.46 -7.19 0.15
C PHE A 55 -9.30 -7.46 1.63
N ARG A 56 -10.31 -8.10 2.24
CA ARG A 56 -10.24 -8.56 3.63
C ARG A 56 -10.23 -10.07 3.69
N GLU A 57 -9.22 -10.61 4.36
CA GLU A 57 -9.07 -12.04 4.58
C GLU A 57 -8.44 -12.31 5.94
N ASN A 58 -8.99 -13.29 6.66
CA ASN A 58 -8.56 -13.71 8.00
C ASN A 58 -8.51 -12.54 9.01
N GLY A 59 -9.40 -11.55 8.84
CA GLY A 59 -9.44 -10.33 9.65
C GLY A 59 -8.30 -9.34 9.37
N LEU A 60 -7.49 -9.56 8.33
CA LEU A 60 -6.49 -8.64 7.80
C LEU A 60 -7.06 -7.91 6.60
N VAL A 61 -6.73 -6.63 6.43
CA VAL A 61 -7.11 -5.88 5.23
C VAL A 61 -5.87 -5.56 4.42
N TYR A 62 -5.82 -6.08 3.20
CA TYR A 62 -4.72 -5.92 2.28
C TYR A 62 -5.02 -4.82 1.27
N PHE A 63 -4.02 -3.99 1.01
CA PHE A 63 -4.01 -2.94 0.00
C PHE A 63 -2.83 -3.25 -0.93
N GLU A 64 -3.11 -3.93 -2.04
CA GLU A 64 -2.09 -4.39 -2.98
C GLU A 64 -1.77 -3.29 -3.99
N LEU A 65 -0.50 -2.85 -4.04
CA LEU A 65 -0.02 -1.88 -5.03
C LEU A 65 0.25 -2.53 -6.40
N GLY A 66 0.51 -3.83 -6.38
CA GLY A 66 0.55 -4.68 -7.56
C GLY A 66 1.54 -5.83 -7.43
N ARG A 67 1.70 -6.57 -8.53
CA ARG A 67 2.73 -7.61 -8.67
C ARG A 67 4.03 -6.99 -9.18
N GLY A 68 5.18 -7.40 -8.65
CA GLY A 68 6.49 -6.92 -9.14
C GLY A 68 6.65 -7.11 -10.66
N TRP A 69 7.60 -6.39 -11.29
CA TRP A 69 7.83 -6.39 -12.75
C TRP A 69 7.91 -7.80 -13.37
N LEU A 70 8.40 -8.79 -12.62
CA LEU A 70 8.54 -10.18 -13.06
C LEU A 70 7.31 -11.06 -12.76
N GLY A 71 6.21 -10.50 -12.28
CA GLY A 71 4.96 -11.22 -11.98
C GLY A 71 4.99 -12.04 -10.69
N ASP A 72 6.13 -12.14 -10.01
CA ASP A 72 6.33 -13.20 -9.04
C ASP A 72 5.71 -12.93 -7.67
N ARG A 73 5.58 -11.67 -7.22
CA ARG A 73 5.19 -11.37 -5.82
C ARG A 73 4.39 -10.08 -5.67
N ALA A 74 3.26 -10.18 -4.98
CA ALA A 74 2.44 -9.04 -4.59
C ALA A 74 3.14 -8.24 -3.48
N HIS A 75 2.95 -6.92 -3.52
CA HIS A 75 3.45 -6.02 -2.47
C HIS A 75 2.43 -4.94 -2.17
N GLY A 76 2.50 -4.39 -0.96
CA GLY A 76 1.57 -3.37 -0.53
C GLY A 76 1.54 -3.19 0.98
N TYR A 77 0.37 -2.83 1.48
CA TYR A 77 0.15 -2.58 2.89
C TYR A 77 -0.90 -3.52 3.44
N VAL A 78 -0.72 -3.96 4.68
CA VAL A 78 -1.69 -4.74 5.42
C VAL A 78 -2.02 -4.06 6.73
N ARG A 79 -3.32 -3.93 7.01
CA ARG A 79 -3.82 -3.52 8.31
C ARG A 79 -4.08 -4.76 9.16
N SER A 80 -3.34 -4.90 10.25
CA SER A 80 -3.51 -5.97 11.22
C SER A 80 -3.80 -5.42 12.62
N PRO A 81 -5.01 -5.59 13.16
CA PRO A 81 -5.33 -5.15 14.53
C PRO A 81 -4.78 -6.09 15.61
N ARG A 82 -4.39 -7.33 15.26
CA ARG A 82 -4.04 -8.39 16.22
C ARG A 82 -2.53 -8.59 16.42
N GLY A 83 -1.69 -8.03 15.57
CA GLY A 83 -0.23 -8.16 15.65
C GLY A 83 0.45 -8.14 14.29
N ARG A 84 1.78 -8.27 14.28
CA ARG A 84 2.58 -8.26 13.05
C ARG A 84 2.32 -9.51 12.20
N PRO A 85 1.89 -9.39 10.93
CA PRO A 85 1.85 -10.51 9.99
C PRO A 85 3.27 -11.00 9.65
N ASP A 86 3.42 -12.29 9.39
CA ASP A 86 4.71 -12.88 9.05
C ASP A 86 5.31 -12.24 7.79
N GLY A 87 6.62 -11.96 7.83
CA GLY A 87 7.34 -11.34 6.70
C GLY A 87 6.99 -9.87 6.43
N ALA A 88 6.06 -9.24 7.15
CA ALA A 88 5.69 -7.84 6.95
C ALA A 88 6.50 -6.89 7.85
N ASP A 89 6.91 -5.73 7.36
CA ASP A 89 7.62 -4.70 8.13
C ASP A 89 6.65 -3.70 8.75
N HIS A 90 6.87 -3.31 10.01
CA HIS A 90 6.01 -2.32 10.66
C HIS A 90 6.17 -0.93 10.01
N VAL A 91 5.05 -0.24 9.79
CA VAL A 91 5.03 1.12 9.24
C VAL A 91 4.54 2.11 10.30
N ALA A 92 3.29 1.96 10.75
CA ALA A 92 2.68 2.85 11.75
C ALA A 92 1.42 2.23 12.35
N GLY A 93 1.25 2.28 13.67
CA GLY A 93 0.02 1.76 14.32
C GLY A 93 -0.28 0.32 13.89
N PRO A 94 -1.49 0.00 13.39
CA PRO A 94 -1.85 -1.34 12.91
C PRO A 94 -1.37 -1.65 11.48
N TRP A 95 -0.54 -0.80 10.88
CA TRP A 95 -0.12 -0.91 9.48
C TRP A 95 1.27 -1.51 9.33
N TYR A 96 1.36 -2.45 8.39
CA TYR A 96 2.60 -3.12 8.00
C TYR A 96 2.74 -3.09 6.48
N ARG A 97 3.97 -3.04 5.99
CA ARG A 97 4.31 -3.18 4.58
C ARG A 97 4.69 -4.64 4.34
N TYR A 98 4.08 -5.27 3.36
CA TYR A 98 4.46 -6.63 2.96
C TYR A 98 5.09 -6.61 1.57
N ARG A 99 6.00 -7.54 1.40
CA ARG A 99 6.50 -8.00 0.10
C ARG A 99 6.31 -9.50 0.17
N ASP A 100 5.77 -10.10 -0.88
CA ASP A 100 5.62 -11.55 -0.98
C ASP A 100 4.41 -12.09 -0.18
N ALA A 101 3.26 -11.42 -0.26
CA ALA A 101 2.03 -12.09 0.17
C ALA A 101 1.76 -13.25 -0.80
N GLU A 102 1.85 -14.47 -0.29
CA GLU A 102 1.38 -15.65 -1.02
C GLU A 102 -0.13 -15.44 -1.29
N GLY A 103 -0.49 -15.37 -2.57
CA GLY A 103 -1.88 -15.25 -3.02
C GLY A 103 -2.56 -16.59 -3.20
#